data_AF-A0A971SHF8-F1
#
_entry.id   AF-A0A971SHF8-F1
#
_cell.length_a   1.000
_cell.length_b   1.000
_cell.length_c   1.000
_cell.angle_alpha   90.00
_cell.angle_beta   90.00
_cell.angle_gamma   90.00
#
_symmetry.space_group_name_H-M   'P 1'
#
loop_
_entity.id
_entity.type
_entity.pdbx_description
1 polymer ?
#
loop_
_entity_poly.entity_id
_entity_poly.type
_entity_poly.pdbx_seq_one_letter_code
_entity_poly.pdbx_strand_id
1 'polypeptide(L)'
;MILIDNLNVLTERFPQLWQALKPLEGKDFPALEVTTARNGLPTLKVNTGEKSLYLHSSYNPETEAERFLAQFTGVERYRHVFFFGVGLGYHIEAFMQKYPALEFTIYEPVPEILSTYLATRPLSNLPLKQLKNFYVETNPAYRPALLKDFTDFSDGNVLFVVLPSYEQAYPELTKEFLAGFQKMLATKRFNLNANAAYQRKWLLNSIRNFKHLLATPNILRMENRFKGIPALVVAAGPSLLDEIENLRIIKEKGLAYIFSAGSGLVPLLNN
;
A
#
# COMPACT_ATOMS: atom_id res chain seq x y z
N MET A 1 -11.71 -22.25 -14.91
CA MET A 1 -12.74 -21.45 -14.19
C MET A 1 -12.36 -21.41 -12.71
N ILE A 2 -12.64 -20.30 -12.02
CA ILE A 2 -12.40 -20.19 -10.57
C ILE A 2 -13.30 -21.21 -9.84
N LEU A 3 -12.80 -21.82 -8.77
CA LEU A 3 -13.57 -22.77 -7.96
C LEU A 3 -14.78 -22.07 -7.33
N ILE A 4 -15.94 -22.72 -7.32
CA ILE A 4 -17.20 -22.11 -6.84
C ILE A 4 -17.08 -21.63 -5.39
N ASP A 5 -16.46 -22.44 -4.52
CA ASP A 5 -16.24 -22.06 -3.11
C ASP A 5 -15.34 -20.83 -2.97
N ASN A 6 -14.34 -20.69 -3.84
CA ASN A 6 -13.48 -19.51 -3.87
C ASN A 6 -14.26 -18.29 -4.31
N LEU A 7 -15.11 -18.43 -5.33
CA LEU A 7 -15.96 -17.35 -5.82
C LEU A 7 -16.93 -16.85 -4.73
N ASN A 8 -17.49 -17.76 -3.92
CA ASN A 8 -18.32 -17.39 -2.78
C ASN A 8 -17.54 -16.56 -1.75
N VAL A 9 -16.33 -17.00 -1.38
CA VAL A 9 -15.46 -16.25 -0.45
C VAL A 9 -15.13 -14.86 -1.00
N LEU A 10 -14.80 -14.76 -2.29
CA LEU A 10 -14.45 -13.50 -2.93
C LEU A 10 -15.65 -12.54 -3.00
N THR A 11 -16.82 -13.01 -3.40
CA THR A 11 -18.01 -12.17 -3.53
C THR A 11 -18.52 -11.67 -2.17
N GLU A 12 -18.42 -12.49 -1.12
CA GLU A 12 -18.85 -12.13 0.22
C GLU A 12 -17.84 -11.21 0.94
N ARG A 13 -16.55 -11.51 0.85
CA ARG A 13 -15.52 -10.85 1.69
C ARG A 13 -14.60 -9.90 0.94
N PHE A 14 -14.37 -10.11 -0.35
CA PHE A 14 -13.42 -9.36 -1.15
C PHE A 14 -14.05 -8.89 -2.49
N PRO A 15 -15.18 -8.17 -2.48
CA PRO A 15 -15.92 -7.86 -3.70
C PRO A 15 -15.11 -7.02 -4.70
N GLN A 16 -14.23 -6.14 -4.23
CA GLN A 16 -13.35 -5.35 -5.11
C GLN A 16 -12.30 -6.24 -5.80
N LEU A 17 -11.76 -7.22 -5.09
CA LEU A 17 -10.86 -8.21 -5.68
C LEU A 17 -11.59 -9.02 -6.76
N TRP A 18 -12.83 -9.42 -6.50
CA TRP A 18 -13.65 -10.09 -7.51
C TRP A 18 -13.84 -9.23 -8.76
N GLN A 19 -14.17 -7.94 -8.63
CA GLN A 19 -14.32 -7.05 -9.80
C GLN A 19 -13.02 -6.94 -10.62
N ALA A 20 -11.87 -6.94 -9.96
CA ALA A 20 -10.57 -6.90 -10.63
C ALA A 20 -10.26 -8.21 -11.40
N LEU A 21 -10.72 -9.36 -10.90
CA LEU A 21 -10.46 -10.68 -11.48
C LEU A 21 -11.51 -11.13 -12.49
N LYS A 22 -12.74 -10.62 -12.42
CA LYS A 22 -13.85 -10.98 -13.31
C LYS A 22 -13.48 -10.92 -14.81
N PRO A 23 -12.71 -9.93 -15.32
CA PRO A 23 -12.28 -9.90 -16.72
C PRO A 23 -11.31 -11.02 -17.12
N LEU A 24 -10.74 -11.74 -16.17
CA LEU A 24 -9.78 -12.83 -16.35
C LEU A 24 -10.44 -14.21 -16.25
N GLU A 25 -11.70 -14.27 -15.81
CA GLU A 25 -12.40 -15.54 -15.66
C GLU A 25 -12.59 -16.24 -17.00
N GLY A 26 -12.25 -17.53 -17.05
CA GLY A 26 -12.38 -18.37 -18.24
C GLY A 26 -11.37 -18.08 -19.34
N LYS A 27 -10.39 -17.18 -19.12
CA LYS A 27 -9.28 -16.95 -20.04
C LYS A 27 -8.16 -17.95 -19.80
N ASP A 28 -7.49 -18.32 -20.89
CA ASP A 28 -6.25 -19.07 -20.85
C ASP A 28 -5.06 -18.11 -20.78
N PHE A 29 -4.04 -18.50 -20.01
CA PHE A 29 -2.80 -17.75 -19.85
C PHE A 29 -1.64 -18.60 -20.36
N PRO A 30 -1.24 -18.49 -21.65
CA PRO A 30 -0.21 -19.36 -22.24
C PRO A 30 1.16 -19.29 -21.56
N ALA A 31 1.43 -18.21 -20.84
CA ALA A 31 2.64 -18.04 -20.06
C ALA A 31 2.60 -18.80 -18.71
N LEU A 32 1.46 -19.38 -18.32
CA LEU A 32 1.25 -20.10 -17.07
C LEU A 32 0.88 -21.56 -17.36
N GLU A 33 1.59 -22.48 -16.74
CA GLU A 33 1.36 -23.91 -16.91
C GLU A 33 1.26 -24.56 -15.52
N VAL A 34 0.05 -25.04 -15.17
CA VAL A 34 -0.14 -25.86 -13.97
C VAL A 34 0.25 -27.30 -14.31
N THR A 35 1.26 -27.83 -13.63
CA THR A 35 1.72 -29.22 -13.80
C THR A 35 1.66 -29.97 -12.48
N THR A 36 1.88 -31.28 -12.51
CA THR A 36 1.87 -32.12 -11.31
C THR A 36 3.30 -32.35 -10.83
N ALA A 37 3.57 -32.04 -9.57
CA ALA A 37 4.84 -32.36 -8.91
C ALA A 37 4.94 -33.88 -8.63
N ARG A 38 6.15 -34.38 -8.33
CA ARG A 38 6.36 -35.83 -8.09
C ARG A 38 5.53 -36.41 -6.94
N ASN A 39 5.15 -35.58 -5.96
CA ASN A 39 4.27 -35.99 -4.86
C ASN A 39 2.78 -35.91 -5.20
N GLY A 40 2.40 -35.61 -6.45
CA GLY A 40 1.01 -35.55 -6.91
C GLY A 40 0.33 -34.20 -6.71
N LEU A 41 0.99 -33.23 -6.05
CA LEU A 41 0.42 -31.90 -5.84
C LEU A 41 0.64 -30.98 -7.06
N PRO A 42 -0.25 -30.00 -7.31
CA PRO A 42 -0.05 -29.05 -8.39
C PRO A 42 1.16 -28.14 -8.13
N THR A 43 1.97 -27.90 -9.15
CA THR A 43 2.96 -26.83 -9.20
C THR A 43 2.64 -25.88 -10.35
N LEU A 44 3.19 -24.68 -10.31
CA LEU A 44 2.98 -23.65 -11.32
C LEU A 44 4.31 -23.30 -11.98
N LYS A 45 4.35 -23.41 -13.30
CA LYS A 45 5.45 -22.98 -14.13
C LYS A 45 5.05 -21.70 -14.87
N VAL A 46 5.95 -20.73 -14.87
CA VAL A 46 5.80 -19.45 -15.55
C VAL A 46 6.83 -19.33 -16.67
N ASN A 47 6.39 -18.83 -17.82
CA ASN A 47 7.24 -18.57 -18.96
C ASN A 47 7.47 -17.06 -19.07
N THR A 48 8.67 -16.62 -18.73
CA THR A 48 9.05 -15.19 -18.73
C THR A 48 9.70 -14.78 -20.06
N GLY A 49 9.41 -15.50 -21.15
CA GLY A 49 10.01 -15.30 -22.47
C GLY A 49 11.41 -15.90 -22.61
N GLU A 50 12.33 -15.53 -21.71
CA GLU A 50 13.73 -15.98 -21.75
C GLU A 50 13.93 -17.38 -21.17
N LYS A 51 13.07 -17.79 -20.24
CA LYS A 51 13.16 -19.08 -19.54
C LYS A 51 11.81 -19.46 -18.95
N SER A 52 11.64 -20.76 -18.77
CA SER A 52 10.58 -21.31 -17.95
C SER A 52 11.08 -21.52 -16.52
N LEU A 53 10.35 -21.00 -15.54
CA LEU A 53 10.66 -21.14 -14.11
C LEU A 53 9.49 -21.76 -13.37
N TYR A 54 9.79 -22.56 -12.36
CA TYR A 54 8.79 -23.07 -11.44
C TYR A 54 8.62 -22.10 -10.26
N LEU A 55 7.38 -21.75 -9.93
CA LEU A 55 7.09 -20.97 -8.72
C LEU A 55 7.08 -21.81 -7.46
N HIS A 56 6.89 -23.13 -7.59
CA HIS A 56 6.96 -24.11 -6.52
C HIS A 56 7.70 -25.36 -6.98
N SER A 57 8.26 -26.12 -6.06
CA SER A 57 9.04 -27.31 -6.30
C SER A 57 8.28 -28.32 -7.16
N SER A 58 8.91 -28.77 -8.25
CA SER A 58 8.41 -29.86 -9.09
C SER A 58 8.52 -31.24 -8.43
N TYR A 59 9.12 -31.32 -7.23
CA TYR A 59 9.24 -32.55 -6.45
C TYR A 59 8.19 -32.61 -5.34
N ASN A 60 8.17 -31.59 -4.47
CA ASN A 60 7.23 -31.48 -3.36
C ASN A 60 7.10 -30.01 -2.92
N PRO A 61 6.03 -29.31 -3.35
CA PRO A 61 5.76 -27.92 -2.98
C PRO A 61 5.59 -27.67 -1.47
N GLU A 62 5.02 -28.62 -0.72
CA GLU A 62 4.77 -28.46 0.72
C GLU A 62 6.09 -28.50 1.50
N THR A 63 6.97 -29.46 1.20
CA THR A 63 8.30 -29.53 1.85
C THR A 63 9.17 -28.32 1.50
N GLU A 64 9.05 -27.76 0.29
CA GLU A 64 9.70 -26.50 -0.06
C GLU A 64 9.19 -25.36 0.81
N ALA A 65 7.87 -25.23 0.95
CA ALA A 65 7.25 -24.23 1.81
C ALA A 65 7.75 -24.35 3.26
N GLU A 66 7.75 -25.54 3.86
CA GLU A 66 8.26 -25.75 5.23
C GLU A 66 9.72 -25.33 5.38
N ARG A 67 10.58 -25.69 4.42
CA ARG A 67 12.01 -25.29 4.42
C ARG A 67 12.17 -23.79 4.29
N PHE A 68 11.41 -23.16 3.41
CA PHE A 68 11.39 -21.71 3.26
C PHE A 68 11.02 -21.02 4.58
N LEU A 69 10.08 -21.59 5.33
CA LEU A 69 9.62 -21.01 6.60
C LEU A 69 10.61 -21.18 7.76
N ALA A 70 11.50 -22.18 7.69
CA ALA A 70 12.49 -22.44 8.73
C ALA A 70 13.48 -21.28 8.94
N GLN A 71 13.64 -20.39 7.96
CA GLN A 71 14.54 -19.23 8.06
C GLN A 71 13.98 -18.09 8.93
N PHE A 72 12.67 -18.05 9.17
CA PHE A 72 12.04 -16.97 9.95
C PHE A 72 12.13 -17.25 11.44
N THR A 73 12.70 -16.31 12.21
CA THR A 73 12.88 -16.40 13.66
C THR A 73 12.28 -15.21 14.39
N GLY A 74 11.79 -15.44 15.62
CA GLY A 74 11.13 -14.42 16.43
C GLY A 74 9.90 -13.82 15.76
N VAL A 75 9.10 -14.66 15.10
CA VAL A 75 7.87 -14.28 14.39
C VAL A 75 6.80 -13.77 15.37
N GLU A 76 6.87 -14.21 16.62
CA GLU A 76 5.95 -13.90 17.71
C GLU A 76 5.93 -12.41 18.08
N ARG A 77 6.95 -11.65 17.66
CA ARG A 77 7.01 -10.19 17.89
C ARG A 77 6.06 -9.42 16.98
N TYR A 78 5.63 -10.02 15.86
CA TYR A 78 4.78 -9.38 14.87
C TYR A 78 3.31 -9.65 15.18
N ARG A 79 2.43 -8.78 14.68
CA ARG A 79 0.97 -8.96 14.80
C ARG A 79 0.31 -9.30 13.47
N HIS A 80 0.97 -8.92 12.38
CA HIS A 80 0.46 -9.07 11.03
C HIS A 80 1.55 -9.61 10.10
N VAL A 81 1.18 -10.49 9.19
CA VAL A 81 2.06 -10.98 8.11
C VAL A 81 1.58 -10.47 6.77
N PHE A 82 2.47 -9.88 5.99
CA PHE A 82 2.19 -9.46 4.63
C PHE A 82 2.93 -10.37 3.66
N PHE A 83 2.18 -11.17 2.91
CA PHE A 83 2.70 -12.06 1.88
C PHE A 83 2.71 -11.35 0.53
N PHE A 84 3.87 -11.37 -0.14
CA PHE A 84 4.04 -10.90 -1.50
C PHE A 84 4.28 -12.08 -2.44
N GLY A 85 3.36 -12.26 -3.39
CA GLY A 85 3.30 -13.39 -4.30
C GLY A 85 2.56 -14.58 -3.68
N VAL A 86 1.35 -14.88 -4.13
CA VAL A 86 0.55 -16.03 -3.69
C VAL A 86 1.08 -17.33 -4.31
N GLY A 87 1.46 -17.30 -5.58
CA GLY A 87 1.78 -18.50 -6.34
C GLY A 87 0.63 -19.51 -6.29
N LEU A 88 0.80 -20.64 -5.60
CA LEU A 88 -0.24 -21.62 -5.32
C LEU A 88 -0.51 -21.74 -3.81
N GLY A 89 -0.08 -20.79 -2.99
CA GLY A 89 -0.47 -20.68 -1.58
C GLY A 89 0.25 -21.60 -0.58
N TYR A 90 1.11 -22.54 -1.00
CA TYR A 90 1.78 -23.50 -0.10
C TYR A 90 2.52 -22.84 1.07
N HIS A 91 3.31 -21.81 0.80
CA HIS A 91 4.05 -21.08 1.84
C HIS A 91 3.12 -20.35 2.82
N ILE A 92 1.97 -19.85 2.37
CA ILE A 92 0.99 -19.17 3.22
C ILE A 92 0.29 -20.19 4.12
N GLU A 93 -0.15 -21.31 3.55
CA GLU A 93 -0.77 -22.41 4.29
C GLU A 93 0.17 -22.91 5.39
N ALA A 94 1.42 -23.24 5.05
CA ALA A 94 2.40 -23.72 6.01
C ALA A 94 2.75 -22.64 7.06
N PHE A 95 2.82 -21.35 6.68
CA PHE A 95 3.09 -20.26 7.62
C PHE A 95 1.97 -20.15 8.64
N MET A 96 0.73 -20.13 8.17
CA MET A 96 -0.44 -19.91 9.01
C MET A 96 -0.80 -21.14 9.85
N GLN A 97 -0.43 -22.35 9.43
CA GLN A 97 -0.48 -23.54 10.27
C GLN A 97 0.48 -23.44 11.46
N LYS A 98 1.70 -22.91 11.23
CA LYS A 98 2.70 -22.72 12.29
C LYS A 98 2.35 -21.55 13.22
N TYR A 99 1.73 -20.50 12.70
CA TYR A 99 1.39 -19.28 13.45
C TYR A 99 -0.09 -18.89 13.29
N PRO A 100 -1.05 -19.69 13.81
CA PRO A 100 -2.49 -19.53 13.53
C PRO A 100 -3.14 -18.30 14.19
N ALA A 101 -2.45 -17.68 15.15
CA ALA A 101 -2.95 -16.49 15.85
C ALA A 101 -2.68 -15.18 15.08
N LEU A 102 -1.78 -15.19 14.09
CA LEU A 102 -1.43 -13.99 13.34
C LEU A 102 -2.51 -13.63 12.35
N GLU A 103 -2.70 -12.32 12.15
CA GLU A 103 -3.49 -11.80 11.05
C GLU A 103 -2.59 -11.68 9.81
N PHE A 104 -3.17 -11.80 8.61
CA PHE A 104 -2.37 -11.71 7.41
C PHE A 104 -3.07 -11.05 6.24
N THR A 105 -2.24 -10.56 5.32
CA THR A 105 -2.62 -9.96 4.05
C THR A 105 -1.87 -10.67 2.94
N ILE A 106 -2.55 -10.91 1.81
CA ILE A 106 -1.94 -11.42 0.59
C ILE A 106 -1.90 -10.30 -0.43
N TYR A 107 -0.77 -10.16 -1.11
CA TYR A 107 -0.58 -9.28 -2.26
C TYR A 107 -0.06 -10.10 -3.43
N GLU A 108 -0.85 -10.22 -4.49
CA GLU A 108 -0.43 -10.87 -5.72
C GLU A 108 -0.19 -9.83 -6.83
N PRO A 109 1.08 -9.62 -7.26
CA PRO A 109 1.39 -8.64 -8.28
C PRO A 109 1.00 -9.03 -9.71
N VAL A 110 0.68 -10.30 -9.97
CA VAL A 110 0.35 -10.82 -11.31
C VAL A 110 -1.08 -11.39 -11.30
N PRO A 111 -2.07 -10.65 -11.83
CA PRO A 111 -3.48 -11.05 -11.80
C PRO A 111 -3.76 -12.44 -12.38
N GLU A 112 -3.03 -12.83 -13.41
CA GLU A 112 -3.14 -14.14 -14.06
C GLU A 112 -2.75 -15.26 -13.09
N ILE A 113 -1.69 -15.08 -12.28
CA ILE A 113 -1.27 -16.06 -11.28
C ILE A 113 -2.34 -16.19 -10.19
N LEU A 114 -2.94 -15.07 -9.76
CA LEU A 114 -4.03 -15.12 -8.79
C LEU A 114 -5.23 -15.89 -9.35
N SER A 115 -5.62 -15.61 -10.59
CA SER A 115 -6.71 -16.33 -11.27
C SER A 115 -6.41 -17.83 -11.36
N THR A 116 -5.18 -18.21 -11.71
CA THR A 116 -4.72 -19.60 -11.74
C THR A 116 -4.78 -20.25 -10.35
N TYR A 117 -4.32 -19.58 -9.29
CA TYR A 117 -4.43 -20.09 -7.92
C TYR A 117 -5.88 -20.40 -7.54
N LEU A 118 -6.78 -19.44 -7.77
CA LEU A 118 -8.20 -19.54 -7.42
C LEU A 118 -8.95 -20.59 -8.26
N ALA A 119 -8.43 -20.96 -9.42
CA ALA A 119 -8.93 -22.06 -10.25
C ALA A 119 -8.34 -23.43 -9.86
N THR A 120 -7.20 -23.46 -9.18
CA THR A 120 -6.44 -24.69 -8.92
C THR A 120 -6.60 -25.19 -7.49
N ARG A 121 -6.68 -24.28 -6.51
CA ARG A 121 -6.67 -24.64 -5.08
C ARG A 121 -7.77 -23.91 -4.31
N PRO A 122 -8.40 -24.56 -3.33
CA PRO A 122 -9.45 -23.93 -2.54
C PRO A 122 -8.85 -22.96 -1.50
N LEU A 123 -9.45 -21.78 -1.38
CA LEU A 123 -9.13 -20.77 -0.37
C LEU A 123 -9.43 -21.26 1.05
N SER A 124 -10.29 -22.28 1.22
CA SER A 124 -10.58 -22.90 2.51
C SER A 124 -9.36 -23.60 3.13
N ASN A 125 -8.29 -23.84 2.37
CA ASN A 125 -6.99 -24.26 2.91
C ASN A 125 -6.35 -23.18 3.79
N LEU A 126 -6.72 -21.91 3.61
CA LEU A 126 -6.24 -20.78 4.40
C LEU A 126 -7.17 -20.52 5.59
N PRO A 127 -6.63 -20.04 6.73
CA PRO A 127 -7.46 -19.62 7.85
C PRO A 127 -8.14 -18.28 7.53
N LEU A 128 -9.28 -18.36 6.85
CA LEU A 128 -9.99 -17.21 6.28
C LEU A 128 -10.33 -16.13 7.32
N LYS A 129 -10.58 -16.48 8.59
CA LYS A 129 -10.86 -15.50 9.65
C LYS A 129 -9.67 -14.57 9.92
N GLN A 130 -8.45 -15.06 9.72
CA GLN A 130 -7.20 -14.33 9.91
C GLN A 130 -6.78 -13.54 8.66
N LEU A 131 -7.29 -13.91 7.48
CA LEU A 131 -7.07 -13.17 6.23
C LEU A 131 -7.83 -11.84 6.28
N LYS A 132 -7.10 -10.74 6.48
CA LYS A 132 -7.66 -9.38 6.56
C LYS A 132 -7.90 -8.75 5.21
N ASN A 133 -6.94 -8.89 4.31
CA ASN A 133 -7.01 -8.31 2.98
C ASN A 133 -6.32 -9.20 1.95
N PHE A 134 -6.84 -9.13 0.72
CA PHE A 134 -6.32 -9.84 -0.43
C PHE A 134 -6.29 -8.88 -1.61
N TYR A 135 -5.09 -8.43 -1.96
CA TYR A 135 -4.85 -7.47 -3.02
C TYR A 135 -4.33 -8.15 -4.28
N VAL A 136 -4.73 -7.59 -5.42
CA VAL A 136 -4.16 -7.92 -6.72
C VAL A 136 -3.73 -6.63 -7.42
N GLU A 137 -2.53 -6.61 -7.97
CA GLU A 137 -2.03 -5.46 -8.75
C GLU A 137 -2.42 -5.63 -10.22
N THR A 138 -3.51 -4.99 -10.64
CA THR A 138 -3.90 -4.99 -12.08
C THR A 138 -3.14 -3.96 -12.91
N ASN A 139 -2.59 -2.94 -12.25
CA ASN A 139 -1.76 -1.91 -12.86
C ASN A 139 -0.81 -1.33 -11.80
N PRO A 140 0.50 -1.15 -12.09
CA PRO A 140 1.45 -0.52 -11.18
C PRO A 140 1.03 0.85 -10.65
N ALA A 141 0.20 1.60 -11.40
CA ALA A 141 -0.35 2.89 -10.96
C ALA A 141 -1.25 2.78 -9.71
N TYR A 142 -1.85 1.61 -9.45
CA TYR A 142 -2.68 1.37 -8.26
C TYR A 142 -1.87 0.92 -7.05
N ARG A 143 -0.61 0.51 -7.23
CA ARG A 143 0.28 0.05 -6.14
C ARG A 143 0.30 1.02 -4.95
N PRO A 144 0.47 2.36 -5.12
CA PRO A 144 0.47 3.28 -3.98
C PRO A 144 -0.85 3.27 -3.19
N ALA A 145 -1.99 3.11 -3.87
CA ALA A 145 -3.30 3.09 -3.22
C ALA A 145 -3.53 1.80 -2.44
N LEU A 146 -3.19 0.64 -3.01
CA LEU A 146 -3.28 -0.66 -2.34
C LEU A 146 -2.38 -0.72 -1.11
N LEU A 147 -1.16 -0.21 -1.25
CA LEU A 147 -0.19 -0.13 -0.17
C LEU A 147 -0.65 0.85 0.93
N LYS A 148 -1.23 1.99 0.55
CA LYS A 148 -1.82 2.94 1.50
C LYS A 148 -2.98 2.30 2.28
N ASP A 149 -3.89 1.61 1.60
CA ASP A 149 -5.00 0.89 2.24
C ASP A 149 -4.47 -0.09 3.30
N PHE A 150 -3.44 -0.87 2.96
CA PHE A 150 -2.75 -1.74 3.91
C PHE A 150 -2.21 -0.99 5.15
N THR A 151 -1.48 0.09 4.92
CA THR A 151 -0.83 0.83 6.02
C THR A 151 -1.79 1.65 6.85
N ASP A 152 -2.99 1.97 6.37
CA ASP A 152 -3.98 2.71 7.14
C ASP A 152 -4.51 1.88 8.33
N PHE A 153 -4.75 0.58 8.15
CA PHE A 153 -5.20 -0.30 9.25
C PHE A 153 -4.06 -1.02 9.99
N SER A 154 -2.86 -1.09 9.42
CA SER A 154 -1.71 -1.71 10.10
C SER A 154 -1.08 -0.77 11.15
N ASP A 155 -0.68 -1.33 12.30
CA ASP A 155 0.07 -0.64 13.34
C ASP A 155 1.59 -0.52 13.03
N GLY A 156 2.02 -0.99 11.85
CA GLY A 156 3.41 -0.93 11.39
C GLY A 156 4.32 -2.03 11.96
N ASN A 157 3.78 -2.95 12.77
CA ASN A 157 4.47 -4.13 13.27
C ASN A 157 4.17 -5.37 12.40
N VAL A 158 4.68 -5.31 11.17
CA VAL A 158 4.39 -6.26 10.09
C VAL A 158 5.62 -7.12 9.79
N LEU A 159 5.44 -8.44 9.74
CA LEU A 159 6.40 -9.32 9.11
C LEU A 159 6.12 -9.37 7.61
N PHE A 160 7.14 -9.14 6.80
CA PHE A 160 7.02 -9.15 5.36
C PHE A 160 7.67 -10.41 4.79
N VAL A 161 6.91 -11.18 4.01
CA VAL A 161 7.30 -12.49 3.47
C VAL A 161 7.15 -12.46 1.95
N VAL A 162 8.26 -12.65 1.24
CA VAL A 162 8.29 -12.73 -0.23
C VAL A 162 8.42 -14.19 -0.63
N LEU A 163 7.58 -14.65 -1.56
CA LEU A 163 7.77 -15.96 -2.18
C LEU A 163 9.05 -15.92 -3.04
N PRO A 164 10.13 -16.67 -2.72
CA PRO A 164 11.45 -16.47 -3.34
C PRO A 164 11.48 -16.66 -4.86
N SER A 165 10.59 -17.50 -5.39
CA SER A 165 10.50 -17.72 -6.84
C SER A 165 10.10 -16.46 -7.62
N TYR A 166 9.46 -15.48 -6.97
CA TYR A 166 9.13 -14.19 -7.58
C TYR A 166 10.35 -13.31 -7.81
N GLU A 167 11.38 -13.39 -6.95
CA GLU A 167 12.63 -12.65 -7.16
C GLU A 167 13.33 -13.10 -8.45
N GLN A 168 13.16 -14.37 -8.83
CA GLN A 168 13.75 -14.94 -10.04
C GLN A 168 12.86 -14.78 -11.29
N ALA A 169 11.54 -14.92 -11.13
CA ALA A 169 10.58 -14.83 -12.22
C ALA A 169 10.22 -13.38 -12.57
N TYR A 170 10.19 -12.49 -11.58
CA TYR A 170 9.77 -11.09 -11.73
C TYR A 170 10.72 -10.15 -10.96
N PRO A 171 12.02 -10.09 -11.31
CA PRO A 171 13.03 -9.39 -10.53
C PRO A 171 12.76 -7.89 -10.39
N GLU A 172 12.51 -7.18 -11.48
CA GLU A 172 12.27 -5.73 -11.45
C GLU A 172 10.97 -5.39 -10.72
N LEU A 173 9.90 -6.13 -10.99
CA LEU A 173 8.61 -5.97 -10.30
C LEU A 173 8.77 -6.16 -8.78
N THR A 174 9.49 -7.21 -8.37
CA THR A 174 9.72 -7.50 -6.95
C THR A 174 10.55 -6.39 -6.32
N LYS A 175 11.66 -5.99 -6.96
CA LYS A 175 12.53 -4.92 -6.50
C LYS A 175 11.81 -3.58 -6.34
N GLU A 176 11.02 -3.17 -7.32
CA GLU A 176 10.23 -1.94 -7.25
C GLU A 176 9.19 -1.99 -6.13
N PHE A 177 8.49 -3.12 -5.97
CA PHE A 177 7.52 -3.31 -4.91
C PHE A 177 8.20 -3.19 -3.54
N LEU A 178 9.33 -3.87 -3.33
CA LEU A 178 10.10 -3.82 -2.08
C LEU A 178 10.52 -2.39 -1.73
N ALA A 179 11.03 -1.64 -2.69
CA ALA A 179 11.43 -0.25 -2.49
C ALA A 179 10.25 0.63 -2.08
N GLY A 180 9.10 0.49 -2.76
CA GLY A 180 7.87 1.22 -2.44
C GLY A 180 7.31 0.86 -1.06
N PHE A 181 7.27 -0.43 -0.75
CA PHE A 181 6.75 -0.96 0.51
C PHE A 181 7.60 -0.50 1.71
N GLN A 182 8.93 -0.59 1.61
CA GLN A 182 9.85 -0.13 2.67
C GLN A 182 9.72 1.37 2.92
N LYS A 183 9.67 2.18 1.86
CA LYS A 183 9.50 3.64 1.97
C LYS A 183 8.19 3.98 2.69
N MET A 184 7.12 3.28 2.36
CA MET A 184 5.82 3.51 2.97
C MET A 184 5.78 3.08 4.44
N LEU A 185 6.33 1.92 4.80
CA LEU A 185 6.42 1.49 6.20
C LEU A 185 7.27 2.46 7.05
N ALA A 186 8.39 2.95 6.50
CA ALA A 186 9.20 3.97 7.15
C ALA A 186 8.41 5.27 7.39
N THR A 187 7.65 5.71 6.38
CA THR A 187 6.78 6.90 6.48
C THR A 187 5.68 6.71 7.53
N LYS A 188 5.03 5.54 7.57
CA LYS A 188 4.00 5.22 8.59
C LYS A 188 4.59 5.27 10.00
N ARG A 189 5.74 4.64 10.23
CA ARG A 189 6.44 4.66 11.53
C ARG A 189 6.82 6.08 11.96
N PHE A 190 7.33 6.89 11.02
CA PHE A 190 7.64 8.30 11.29
C PHE A 190 6.39 9.08 11.72
N ASN A 191 5.28 8.92 10.98
CA ASN A 191 4.01 9.58 11.30
C ASN A 191 3.42 9.12 12.65
N LEU A 192 3.50 7.82 12.97
CA LEU A 192 3.06 7.30 14.26
C LEU A 192 3.87 7.90 15.43
N ASN A 193 5.20 7.99 15.29
CA ASN A 193 6.06 8.60 16.30
C ASN A 193 5.77 10.10 16.45
N ALA A 194 5.61 10.84 15.34
CA ALA A 194 5.25 12.25 15.37
C ALA A 194 3.88 12.46 16.04
N ASN A 195 2.87 11.66 15.67
CA ASN A 195 1.55 11.72 16.29
C ASN A 195 1.64 11.42 17.79
N ALA A 196 2.38 10.39 18.20
CA ALA A 196 2.54 10.06 19.62
C ALA A 196 3.18 11.22 20.42
N ALA A 197 4.19 11.88 19.83
CA ALA A 197 4.88 13.01 20.47
C ALA A 197 4.03 14.28 20.54
N TYR A 198 3.25 14.58 19.50
CA TYR A 198 2.56 15.88 19.37
C TYR A 198 1.05 15.84 19.65
N GLN A 199 0.40 14.67 19.72
CA GLN A 199 -1.05 14.54 19.91
C GLN A 199 -1.59 15.38 21.08
N ARG A 200 -0.93 15.32 22.24
CA ARG A 200 -1.36 16.07 23.44
C ARG A 200 -1.20 17.57 23.23
N LYS A 201 -0.11 17.99 22.59
CA LYS A 201 0.16 19.41 22.31
C LYS A 201 -0.85 19.96 21.32
N TRP A 202 -1.17 19.22 20.25
CA TRP A 202 -2.21 19.61 19.31
C TRP A 202 -3.58 19.74 19.98
N LEU A 203 -3.98 18.76 20.80
CA LEU A 203 -5.24 18.84 21.54
C LEU A 203 -5.30 20.08 22.45
N LEU A 204 -4.26 20.31 23.26
CA LEU A 204 -4.20 21.47 24.15
C LEU A 204 -4.21 22.79 23.39
N ASN A 205 -3.48 22.88 22.28
CA ASN A 205 -3.47 24.08 21.44
C ASN A 205 -4.85 24.32 20.81
N SER A 206 -5.53 23.28 20.32
CA SER A 206 -6.89 23.39 19.78
C SER A 206 -7.86 23.91 20.84
N ILE A 207 -7.82 23.38 22.07
CA ILE A 207 -8.67 23.83 23.17
C ILE A 207 -8.36 25.29 23.56
N ARG A 208 -7.07 25.64 23.69
CA ARG A 208 -6.65 27.01 24.03
C ARG A 208 -7.09 28.03 22.97
N ASN A 209 -7.02 27.65 21.71
CA ASN A 209 -7.42 28.49 20.58
C ASN A 209 -8.94 28.49 20.34
N PHE A 210 -9.69 27.55 20.91
CA PHE A 210 -11.11 27.37 20.63
C PHE A 210 -11.93 28.65 20.89
N LYS A 211 -11.69 29.33 22.02
CA LYS A 211 -12.36 30.61 22.34
C LYS A 211 -12.08 31.71 21.31
N HIS A 212 -10.87 31.73 20.75
CA HIS A 212 -10.48 32.71 19.73
C HIS A 212 -11.11 32.36 18.38
N LEU A 213 -11.18 31.07 18.05
CA LEU A 213 -11.81 30.57 16.83
C LEU A 213 -13.28 30.96 16.76
N LEU A 214 -14.01 30.89 17.88
CA LEU A 214 -15.42 31.28 17.95
C LEU A 214 -15.66 32.77 17.64
N ALA A 215 -14.69 33.63 17.94
CA ALA A 215 -14.79 35.07 17.73
C ALA A 215 -14.16 35.54 16.41
N THR A 216 -13.40 34.68 15.72
CA THR A 216 -12.68 35.06 14.50
C THR A 216 -13.60 34.97 13.28
N PRO A 217 -13.73 36.03 12.46
CA PRO A 217 -14.49 35.97 11.22
C PRO A 217 -13.95 34.88 10.28
N ASN A 218 -14.86 34.08 9.72
CA ASN A 218 -14.47 33.01 8.80
C ASN A 218 -14.30 33.56 7.37
N ILE A 219 -13.06 33.57 6.88
CA ILE A 219 -12.72 34.01 5.52
C ILE A 219 -13.43 33.21 4.43
N LEU A 220 -13.78 31.94 4.69
CA LEU A 220 -14.49 31.08 3.74
C LEU A 220 -15.96 31.47 3.56
N ARG A 221 -16.52 32.29 4.46
CA ARG A 221 -17.89 32.83 4.32
C ARG A 221 -17.95 34.12 3.50
N MET A 222 -16.81 34.66 3.08
CA MET A 222 -16.72 35.90 2.33
C MET A 222 -16.77 35.63 0.82
N GLU A 223 -17.92 35.11 0.36
CA GLU A 223 -18.15 34.87 -1.07
C GLU A 223 -17.98 36.16 -1.88
N ASN A 224 -17.33 36.04 -3.04
CA ASN A 224 -17.03 37.14 -3.97
C ASN A 224 -16.07 38.24 -3.48
N ARG A 225 -15.63 38.26 -2.21
CA ARG A 225 -14.72 39.29 -1.69
C ARG A 225 -13.39 39.39 -2.45
N PHE A 226 -12.91 38.27 -2.98
CA PHE A 226 -11.62 38.16 -3.66
C PHE A 226 -11.77 38.02 -5.19
N LYS A 227 -12.99 38.15 -5.72
CA LYS A 227 -13.27 37.86 -7.13
C LYS A 227 -12.63 38.89 -8.05
N GLY A 228 -11.91 38.42 -9.08
CA GLY A 228 -11.29 39.27 -10.09
C GLY A 228 -9.99 39.94 -9.64
N ILE A 229 -9.49 39.64 -8.43
CA ILE A 229 -8.24 40.17 -7.91
C ILE A 229 -7.23 39.02 -7.80
N PRO A 230 -6.02 39.15 -8.36
CA PRO A 230 -4.95 38.15 -8.21
C PRO A 230 -4.61 37.85 -6.75
N ALA A 231 -4.21 36.60 -6.48
CA ALA A 231 -3.65 36.18 -5.20
C ALA A 231 -2.17 35.83 -5.38
N LEU A 232 -1.32 36.37 -4.50
CA LEU A 232 0.11 36.15 -4.50
C LEU A 232 0.51 35.41 -3.23
N VAL A 233 1.02 34.19 -3.38
CA VAL A 233 1.50 33.38 -2.26
C VAL A 233 3.01 33.55 -2.14
N VAL A 234 3.45 34.07 -1.00
CA VAL A 234 4.84 34.45 -0.77
C VAL A 234 5.48 33.53 0.26
N ALA A 235 6.42 32.70 -0.18
CA ALA A 235 7.19 31.80 0.67
C ALA A 235 8.58 32.37 0.98
N ALA A 236 9.31 31.78 1.93
CA ALA A 236 10.64 32.22 2.38
C ALA A 236 11.79 31.85 1.42
N GLY A 237 11.57 31.90 0.11
CA GLY A 237 12.62 31.67 -0.86
C GLY A 237 13.69 32.78 -0.81
N PRO A 238 14.96 32.49 -1.11
CA PRO A 238 16.02 33.51 -1.10
C PRO A 238 15.75 34.67 -2.07
N SER A 239 15.08 34.40 -3.20
CA SER A 239 14.67 35.41 -4.17
C SER A 239 13.55 36.35 -3.69
N LEU A 240 13.00 36.11 -2.49
CA LEU A 240 11.97 37.00 -1.92
C LEU A 240 12.52 38.41 -1.72
N LEU A 241 13.77 38.54 -1.29
CA LEU A 241 14.38 39.84 -1.01
C LEU A 241 14.44 40.73 -2.25
N ASP A 242 14.66 40.13 -3.42
CA ASP A 242 14.72 40.83 -4.71
C ASP A 242 13.35 41.41 -5.11
N GLU A 243 12.25 40.82 -4.63
CA GLU A 243 10.88 41.19 -4.99
C GLU A 243 10.17 42.06 -3.93
N ILE A 244 10.82 42.38 -2.81
CA ILE A 244 10.20 43.16 -1.72
C ILE A 244 9.61 44.48 -2.20
N GLU A 245 10.31 45.21 -3.07
CA GLU A 245 9.82 46.50 -3.55
C GLU A 245 8.60 46.33 -4.46
N ASN A 246 8.59 45.30 -5.31
CA ASN A 246 7.43 44.98 -6.14
C ASN A 246 6.23 44.57 -5.27
N LEU A 247 6.45 43.78 -4.22
CA LEU A 247 5.42 43.40 -3.25
C LEU A 247 4.84 44.61 -2.51
N ARG A 248 5.67 45.59 -2.16
CA ARG A 248 5.23 46.85 -1.55
C ARG A 248 4.34 47.64 -2.51
N ILE A 249 4.76 47.81 -3.77
CA ILE A 249 3.97 48.48 -4.81
C ILE A 249 2.63 47.77 -5.03
N ILE A 250 2.63 46.44 -5.12
CA ILE A 250 1.43 45.62 -5.29
C ILE A 250 0.45 45.84 -4.14
N LYS A 251 0.95 45.87 -2.90
CA LYS A 251 0.15 46.12 -1.69
C LYS A 251 -0.43 47.53 -1.67
N GLU A 252 0.39 48.55 -1.92
CA GLU A 252 -0.02 49.96 -1.91
C GLU A 252 -1.06 50.27 -2.98
N LYS A 253 -0.90 49.71 -4.18
CA LYS A 253 -1.82 49.90 -5.30
C LYS A 253 -3.03 48.95 -5.27
N GLY A 254 -3.10 48.05 -4.30
CA GLY A 254 -4.19 47.07 -4.18
C GLY A 254 -4.30 46.11 -5.36
N LEU A 255 -3.19 45.78 -6.02
CA LEU A 255 -3.17 45.01 -7.27
C LEU A 255 -3.38 43.51 -7.04
N ALA A 256 -3.06 43.00 -5.84
CA ALA A 256 -3.23 41.60 -5.47
C ALA A 256 -3.40 41.44 -3.95
N TYR A 257 -4.01 40.32 -3.54
CA TYR A 257 -3.96 39.88 -2.16
C TYR A 257 -2.70 39.07 -1.90
N ILE A 258 -1.93 39.45 -0.87
CA ILE A 258 -0.67 38.81 -0.52
C ILE A 258 -0.88 37.84 0.64
N PHE A 259 -0.57 36.57 0.42
CA PHE A 259 -0.64 35.50 1.41
C PHE A 259 0.76 35.02 1.76
N SER A 260 1.19 35.25 3.00
CA SER A 260 2.48 34.76 3.46
C SER A 260 2.40 33.28 3.86
N ALA A 261 3.33 32.48 3.33
CA ALA A 261 3.47 31.06 3.66
C ALA A 261 4.59 30.87 4.70
N GLY A 262 4.19 30.52 5.92
CA GLY A 262 5.11 30.11 6.99
C GLY A 262 6.16 31.16 7.32
N SER A 263 7.44 30.82 7.13
CA SER A 263 8.58 31.69 7.42
C SER A 263 8.69 32.90 6.49
N GLY A 264 7.94 32.95 5.38
CA GLY A 264 7.88 34.11 4.50
C GLY A 264 7.33 35.35 5.18
N LEU A 265 6.72 35.20 6.36
CA LEU A 265 6.11 36.31 7.11
C LEU A 265 7.16 37.26 7.67
N VAL A 266 8.30 36.73 8.13
CA VAL A 266 9.33 37.53 8.79
C VAL A 266 9.96 38.55 7.83
N PRO A 267 10.41 38.18 6.62
CA PRO A 267 10.92 39.15 5.65
C PRO A 267 9.87 40.20 5.24
N LEU A 268 8.59 39.82 5.14
CA LEU A 268 7.50 40.72 4.76
C LEU A 268 7.07 41.70 5.86
N LEU A 269 7.34 41.39 7.13
CA LEU A 269 7.06 42.32 8.25
C LEU A 269 8.23 43.27 8.51
N ASN A 270 9.44 42.86 8.14
CA ASN A 270 10.67 43.61 8.40
C ASN A 270 11.07 44.54 7.25
N ASN A 271 10.36 44.51 6.13
CA ASN A 271 10.51 45.42 4.99
C ASN A 271 9.13 45.91 4.56
#